data_AF-F8P876-F1
#
_entry.id   AF-F8P876-F1
#
_cell.length_a   1.000
_cell.length_b   1.000
_cell.length_c   1.000
_cell.angle_alpha   90.00
_cell.angle_beta   90.00
_cell.angle_gamma   90.00
#
_symmetry.space_group_name_H-M   'P 1'
#
loop_
_entity.id
_entity.type
_entity.pdbx_description
1 polymer ?
#
loop_
_entity_poly.entity_id
_entity_poly.type
_entity_poly.pdbx_seq_one_letter_code
_entity_poly.pdbx_strand_id
1 'polypeptide(L)'
;MLDLPLELFLMIAADLNVADIISLRKTCRLLFHYSHERTLWLDLLCWIQMFLPLPRLTHDLDALISSEIERIVLSVLRTERLWLVPREYNPPAPIYTLSCDPKIDYPVHLEYVFDDYLLAIYKLGQVYVWDTRYLDSSSPGKECGSYLLAEQPRSYVTVVGADKATVFIGIALESGQTVILSSTLWPFLFTSSEEKDNSALQLISTMDIGSPSVIHDINVKTELVLFSRATDIRIFNWRTQTCYTIGDHSTGELLDHLVKKLKFLWPYVLCLRSSSISVYDLRPFSESMDSSQLPQAPILVRELQYLKFMCASLSNPWPQPILPSGPSDGSQFYRMSLVGHDFYKGLFLHRIILDLSPTPSLSVNCIDVLSYATYGGHTPNTNSLFPPDDGRPPQRIIFNAG
;
A
#
# COMPACT_ATOMS: atom_id res chain seq x y z
N MET A 1 13.23 -29.52 31.54
CA MET A 1 13.29 -28.99 30.15
C MET A 1 13.99 -29.96 29.20
N LEU A 2 15.14 -30.54 29.55
CA LEU A 2 15.88 -31.43 28.63
C LEU A 2 15.16 -32.76 28.34
N ASP A 3 14.24 -33.18 29.21
CA ASP A 3 13.42 -34.39 29.03
C ASP A 3 12.10 -34.14 28.30
N LEU A 4 11.84 -32.91 27.85
CA LEU A 4 10.62 -32.60 27.11
C LEU A 4 10.74 -33.13 25.66
N PRO A 5 9.67 -33.73 25.11
CA PRO A 5 9.53 -33.92 23.68
C PRO A 5 9.75 -32.60 22.93
N LEU A 6 10.36 -32.69 21.75
CA LEU A 6 10.70 -31.52 20.92
C LEU A 6 9.47 -30.66 20.66
N GLU A 7 8.32 -31.28 20.39
CA GLU A 7 7.07 -30.60 20.05
C GLU A 7 6.60 -29.70 21.20
N LEU A 8 6.65 -30.19 22.44
CA LEU A 8 6.30 -29.41 23.62
C LEU A 8 7.28 -28.27 23.86
N PHE A 9 8.57 -28.51 23.60
CA PHE A 9 9.57 -27.45 23.68
C PHE A 9 9.30 -26.35 22.64
N LEU A 10 9.01 -26.71 21.39
CA LEU A 10 8.73 -25.75 20.32
C LEU A 10 7.46 -24.94 20.60
N MET A 11 6.42 -25.56 21.14
CA MET A 11 5.22 -24.85 21.59
C MET A 11 5.54 -23.80 22.68
N ILE A 12 6.32 -24.19 23.70
CA ILE A 12 6.73 -23.26 24.76
C ILE A 12 7.62 -22.15 24.18
N ALA A 13 8.55 -22.49 23.28
CA ALA A 13 9.47 -21.53 22.68
C ALA A 13 8.76 -20.55 21.74
N ALA A 14 7.68 -20.94 21.07
CA ALA A 14 6.88 -20.06 20.23
C ALA A 14 6.21 -18.92 21.02
N ASP A 15 5.94 -19.13 22.31
CA ASP A 15 5.40 -18.12 23.22
C ASP A 15 6.50 -17.23 23.84
N LEU A 16 7.79 -17.52 23.63
CA LEU A 16 8.88 -16.70 24.12
C LEU A 16 9.19 -15.55 23.16
N ASN A 17 9.66 -14.44 23.71
CA ASN A 17 10.20 -13.38 22.86
C ASN A 17 11.51 -13.85 22.18
N VAL A 18 11.83 -13.22 21.06
CA VAL A 18 13.01 -13.59 20.26
C VAL A 18 14.34 -13.45 21.02
N ALA A 19 14.44 -12.52 21.97
CA ALA A 19 15.65 -12.36 22.78
C ALA A 19 15.87 -13.53 23.75
N ASP A 20 14.80 -14.09 24.29
CA ASP A 20 14.82 -15.26 25.17
C ASP A 20 15.18 -16.52 24.38
N ILE A 21 14.62 -16.69 23.18
CA ILE A 21 14.99 -17.79 22.26
C ILE A 21 16.49 -17.75 21.93
N ILE A 22 17.02 -16.56 21.62
CA ILE A 22 18.46 -16.38 21.38
C ILE A 22 19.27 -16.67 22.66
N SER A 23 18.74 -16.34 23.83
CA SER A 23 19.41 -16.60 25.10
C SER A 23 19.44 -18.09 25.44
N LEU A 24 18.38 -18.85 25.12
CA LEU A 24 18.33 -20.31 25.29
C LEU A 24 19.46 -21.02 24.55
N ARG A 25 19.89 -20.52 23.38
CA ARG A 25 21.03 -21.06 22.61
C ARG A 25 22.32 -21.12 23.40
N LYS A 26 22.51 -20.20 24.34
CA LYS A 26 23.74 -20.06 25.11
C LYS A 26 23.81 -21.05 26.29
N THR A 27 22.74 -21.80 26.54
CA THR A 27 22.63 -22.67 27.71
C THR A 27 23.24 -24.05 27.47
N CYS A 28 22.83 -24.77 26.42
CA CYS A 28 23.37 -26.09 26.08
C CYS A 28 23.19 -26.42 24.58
N ARG A 29 23.88 -27.47 24.11
CA ARG A 29 23.84 -27.90 22.70
C ARG A 29 22.44 -28.33 22.23
N LEU A 30 21.66 -28.98 23.08
CA LEU A 30 20.31 -29.43 22.70
C LEU A 30 19.40 -28.23 22.43
N LEU A 31 19.37 -27.26 23.34
CA LEU A 31 18.60 -26.03 23.18
C LEU A 31 19.13 -25.16 22.04
N PHE A 32 20.43 -25.19 21.81
CA PHE A 32 21.02 -24.63 20.60
C PHE A 32 20.39 -25.24 19.35
N HIS A 33 20.33 -26.57 19.21
CA HIS A 33 19.68 -27.21 18.07
C HIS A 33 18.20 -26.88 17.96
N TYR A 34 17.44 -27.02 19.04
CA TYR A 34 15.99 -26.80 19.03
C TYR A 34 15.60 -25.36 18.68
N SER A 35 16.37 -24.38 19.14
CA SER A 35 16.15 -22.97 18.79
C SER A 35 16.51 -22.60 17.34
N HIS A 36 17.05 -23.53 16.54
CA HIS A 36 17.26 -23.35 15.09
C HIS A 36 16.24 -24.15 14.28
N GLU A 37 15.26 -24.79 14.92
CA GLU A 37 14.21 -25.51 14.21
C GLU A 37 13.40 -24.56 13.33
N ARG A 38 13.16 -24.98 12.09
CA ARG A 38 12.50 -24.15 11.07
C ARG A 38 11.08 -23.78 11.47
N THR A 39 10.37 -24.71 12.10
CA THR A 39 8.97 -24.53 12.53
C THR A 39 8.82 -23.37 13.50
N LEU A 40 9.71 -23.28 14.50
CA LEU A 40 9.72 -22.18 15.48
C LEU A 40 9.84 -20.80 14.80
N TRP A 41 10.82 -20.64 13.89
CA TRP A 41 11.03 -19.37 13.20
C TRP A 41 9.93 -19.04 12.21
N LEU A 42 9.33 -20.05 11.58
CA LEU A 42 8.21 -19.87 10.68
C LEU A 42 6.97 -19.40 11.45
N ASP A 43 6.67 -19.98 12.60
CA ASP A 43 5.55 -19.57 13.47
C ASP A 43 5.73 -18.10 13.93
N LEU A 44 6.94 -17.74 14.35
CA LEU A 44 7.28 -16.35 14.69
C LEU A 44 7.14 -15.41 13.50
N LEU A 45 7.60 -15.82 12.31
CA LEU A 45 7.48 -15.01 11.10
C LEU A 45 6.02 -14.77 10.73
N CYS A 46 5.18 -15.82 10.78
CA CYS A 46 3.74 -15.72 10.57
C CYS A 46 3.08 -14.81 11.59
N TRP A 47 3.49 -14.88 12.86
CA TRP A 47 2.99 -13.99 13.90
C TRP A 47 3.37 -12.53 13.65
N ILE A 48 4.65 -12.25 13.33
CA ILE A 48 5.15 -10.92 13.00
C ILE A 48 4.42 -10.33 11.79
N GLN A 49 4.16 -11.13 10.76
CA GLN A 49 3.47 -10.71 9.54
C GLN A 49 2.06 -10.17 9.81
N MET A 50 1.43 -10.52 10.94
CA MET A 50 0.13 -9.98 11.33
C MET A 50 0.19 -8.50 11.74
N PHE A 51 1.36 -8.01 12.16
CA PHE A 51 1.51 -6.68 12.78
C PHE A 51 2.54 -5.80 12.08
N LEU A 52 3.57 -6.39 11.48
CA LEU A 52 4.67 -5.68 10.84
C LEU A 52 4.78 -6.07 9.37
N PRO A 53 5.12 -5.11 8.48
CA PRO A 53 5.41 -5.42 7.10
C PRO A 53 6.66 -6.30 7.03
N LEU A 54 6.56 -7.41 6.31
CA LEU A 54 7.73 -8.23 6.00
C LEU A 54 8.48 -7.60 4.82
N PRO A 55 9.82 -7.71 4.79
CA PRO A 55 10.57 -7.39 3.60
C PRO A 55 10.10 -8.29 2.45
N ARG A 56 10.18 -7.77 1.23
CA ARG A 56 9.78 -8.53 0.04
C ARG A 56 10.52 -9.87 -0.05
N LEU A 57 9.75 -10.96 0.00
CA LEU A 57 10.24 -12.32 -0.21
C LEU A 57 10.01 -12.70 -1.68
N THR A 58 11.05 -13.17 -2.35
CA THR A 58 11.00 -13.63 -3.75
C THR A 58 10.53 -15.07 -3.88
N HIS A 59 10.71 -15.85 -2.82
CA HIS A 59 10.34 -17.25 -2.74
C HIS A 59 9.14 -17.43 -1.82
N ASP A 60 8.42 -18.52 -2.05
CA ASP A 60 7.45 -19.00 -1.09
C ASP A 60 8.17 -19.27 0.24
N LEU A 61 7.48 -18.99 1.35
CA LEU A 61 8.00 -19.23 2.71
C LEU A 61 8.50 -20.66 2.90
N ASP A 62 7.90 -21.60 2.16
CA ASP A 62 8.24 -23.03 2.16
C ASP A 62 9.63 -23.34 1.60
N ALA A 63 10.14 -22.51 0.70
CA ALA A 63 11.47 -22.69 0.11
C ALA A 63 12.60 -22.10 0.97
N LEU A 64 12.28 -21.26 1.95
CA LEU A 64 13.27 -20.62 2.81
C LEU A 64 13.83 -21.61 3.85
N ILE A 65 15.16 -21.63 3.98
CA ILE A 65 15.83 -22.39 5.04
C ILE A 65 15.71 -21.67 6.38
N SER A 66 15.81 -22.43 7.49
CA SER A 66 15.59 -21.90 8.85
C SER A 66 16.39 -20.62 9.15
N SER A 67 17.67 -20.58 8.76
CA SER A 67 18.54 -19.41 8.97
C SER A 67 18.10 -18.17 8.19
N GLU A 68 17.46 -18.33 7.03
CA GLU A 68 16.92 -17.21 6.26
C GLU A 68 15.68 -16.63 6.94
N ILE A 69 14.77 -17.51 7.39
CA ILE A 69 13.56 -17.13 8.15
C ILE A 69 13.97 -16.39 9.42
N GLU A 70 14.90 -16.94 10.19
CA GLU A 70 15.45 -16.31 11.38
C GLU A 70 16.01 -14.91 11.07
N ARG A 71 16.83 -14.78 10.03
CA ARG A 71 17.41 -13.49 9.63
C ARG A 71 16.33 -12.47 9.29
N ILE A 72 15.25 -12.89 8.62
CA ILE A 72 14.11 -12.01 8.31
C ILE A 72 13.42 -11.57 9.60
N VAL A 73 13.07 -12.49 10.50
CA VAL A 73 12.44 -12.21 11.80
C VAL A 73 13.27 -11.19 12.59
N LEU A 74 14.57 -11.44 12.73
CA LEU A 74 15.48 -10.54 13.45
C LEU A 74 15.60 -9.17 12.79
N SER A 75 15.65 -9.13 11.46
CA SER A 75 15.71 -7.88 10.71
C SER A 75 14.45 -7.05 10.92
N VAL A 76 13.26 -7.65 10.84
CA VAL A 76 11.99 -6.95 11.03
C VAL A 76 11.88 -6.36 12.43
N LEU A 77 12.15 -7.15 13.47
CA LEU A 77 12.11 -6.68 14.86
C LEU A 77 13.18 -5.62 15.15
N ARG A 78 14.36 -5.73 14.55
CA ARG A 78 15.38 -4.70 14.66
C ARG A 78 14.90 -3.40 14.01
N THR A 79 14.33 -3.48 12.82
CA THR A 79 13.78 -2.32 12.11
C THR A 79 12.68 -1.66 12.93
N GLU A 80 11.73 -2.41 13.45
CA GLU A 80 10.68 -1.90 14.35
C GLU A 80 11.27 -1.12 15.53
N ARG A 81 12.26 -1.68 16.22
CA ARG A 81 12.92 -0.98 17.33
C ARG A 81 13.60 0.32 16.88
N LEU A 82 14.28 0.29 15.73
CA LEU A 82 14.94 1.47 15.17
C LEU A 82 13.94 2.56 14.74
N TRP A 83 12.71 2.20 14.36
CA TRP A 83 11.65 3.17 14.07
C TRP A 83 11.18 3.93 15.32
N LEU A 84 11.28 3.32 16.51
CA LEU A 84 10.88 3.92 17.78
C LEU A 84 11.96 4.83 18.39
N VAL A 85 13.21 4.70 17.95
CA VAL A 85 14.31 5.52 18.45
C VAL A 85 14.25 6.90 17.78
N PRO A 86 14.26 8.02 18.54
CA PRO A 86 14.41 9.35 17.98
C PRO A 86 15.66 9.40 17.10
N ARG A 87 15.48 9.72 15.82
CA ARG A 87 16.61 9.83 14.90
C ARG A 87 17.39 11.09 15.25
N GLU A 88 18.66 10.94 15.61
CA GLU A 88 19.58 12.08 15.58
C GLU A 88 19.53 12.65 14.17
N TYR A 89 19.27 13.96 14.06
CA TYR A 89 19.16 14.63 12.77
C TYR A 89 20.54 14.70 12.11
N ASN A 90 20.95 13.58 11.51
CA ASN A 90 21.97 13.55 10.49
C ASN A 90 21.21 13.69 9.17
N PRO A 91 21.25 14.87 8.52
CA PRO A 91 20.59 15.01 7.24
C PRO A 91 21.15 13.93 6.31
N PRO A 92 20.30 13.05 5.74
CA PRO A 92 20.77 12.02 4.83
C PRO A 92 21.52 12.69 3.68
N ALA A 93 22.51 11.98 3.12
CA ALA A 93 23.21 12.49 1.95
C ALA A 93 22.16 12.85 0.88
N PRO A 94 22.15 14.11 0.41
CA PRO A 94 21.20 14.53 -0.59
C PRO A 94 21.35 13.66 -1.84
N ILE A 95 20.22 13.13 -2.32
CA ILE A 95 20.15 12.46 -3.61
C ILE A 95 20.30 13.56 -4.66
N TYR A 96 21.54 13.82 -5.08
CA TYR A 96 21.81 14.79 -6.14
C TYR A 96 21.44 14.15 -7.47
N THR A 97 20.28 14.50 -8.02
CA THR A 97 20.05 14.35 -9.45
C THR A 97 21.01 15.31 -10.17
N LEU A 98 21.92 14.75 -10.97
CA LEU A 98 23.10 15.40 -11.56
C LEU A 98 22.84 16.61 -12.48
N SER A 99 21.63 17.15 -12.63
CA SER A 99 21.39 18.15 -13.71
C SER A 99 20.34 19.22 -13.51
N CYS A 100 19.67 19.34 -12.36
CA CYS A 100 18.59 20.34 -12.25
C CYS A 100 18.73 21.28 -11.06
N ASP A 101 18.51 22.57 -11.32
CA ASP A 101 18.39 23.60 -10.29
C ASP A 101 17.19 23.24 -9.40
N PRO A 102 17.39 22.97 -8.10
CA PRO A 102 16.31 22.54 -7.20
C PRO A 102 15.20 23.59 -7.04
N LYS A 103 15.44 24.85 -7.45
CA LYS A 103 14.40 25.89 -7.46
C LYS A 103 13.43 25.74 -8.63
N ILE A 104 13.88 25.16 -9.75
CA ILE A 104 13.11 25.03 -10.98
C ILE A 104 12.50 23.63 -11.06
N ASP A 105 13.26 22.62 -10.64
CA ASP A 105 12.88 21.23 -10.76
C ASP A 105 12.93 20.53 -9.39
N TYR A 106 11.75 20.27 -8.85
CA TYR A 106 11.58 19.60 -7.57
C TYR A 106 10.70 18.36 -7.75
N PRO A 107 10.91 17.31 -6.94
CA PRO A 107 10.08 16.12 -7.01
C PRO A 107 8.64 16.48 -6.60
N VAL A 108 7.69 16.20 -7.49
CA VAL A 108 6.24 16.28 -7.22
C VAL A 108 5.68 14.95 -6.71
N HIS A 109 6.45 13.88 -6.89
CA HIS A 109 6.16 12.55 -6.37
C HIS A 109 7.45 11.86 -5.93
N LEU A 110 7.37 11.19 -4.78
CA LEU A 110 8.36 10.24 -4.31
C LEU A 110 7.62 9.01 -3.79
N GLU A 111 8.00 7.84 -4.25
CA GLU A 111 7.44 6.58 -3.77
C GLU A 111 8.51 5.49 -3.73
N TYR A 112 8.54 4.76 -2.62
CA TYR A 112 9.34 3.53 -2.55
C TYR A 112 8.58 2.41 -3.25
N VAL A 113 9.22 1.78 -4.22
CA VAL A 113 8.73 0.64 -4.95
C VAL A 113 9.58 -0.56 -4.55
N PHE A 114 8.93 -1.65 -4.13
CA PHE A 114 9.62 -2.88 -3.70
C PHE A 114 10.62 -2.71 -2.55
N ASP A 115 10.47 -1.66 -1.73
CA ASP A 115 11.36 -1.29 -0.61
C ASP A 115 12.80 -0.87 -1.01
N ASP A 116 13.31 -1.36 -2.14
CA ASP A 116 14.69 -1.19 -2.62
C ASP A 116 14.84 -0.15 -3.73
N TYR A 117 13.73 0.40 -4.22
CA TYR A 117 13.74 1.36 -5.31
C TYR A 117 12.98 2.61 -4.94
N LEU A 118 13.50 3.78 -5.32
CA LEU A 118 12.85 5.06 -5.17
C LEU A 118 12.43 5.56 -6.54
N LEU A 119 11.13 5.62 -6.78
CA LEU A 119 10.55 6.34 -7.91
C LEU A 119 10.46 7.82 -7.55
N ALA A 120 10.98 8.66 -8.42
CA ALA A 120 10.87 10.11 -8.33
C ALA A 120 10.29 10.66 -9.63
N ILE A 121 9.21 11.44 -9.51
CA ILE A 121 8.63 12.21 -10.63
C ILE A 121 8.82 13.68 -10.32
N TYR A 122 9.41 14.39 -11.27
CA TYR A 122 9.77 15.79 -11.17
C TYR A 122 8.78 16.69 -11.90
N LYS A 123 8.70 17.94 -11.47
CA LYS A 123 7.77 18.92 -12.04
C LYS A 123 7.98 19.14 -13.54
N LEU A 124 9.23 19.12 -14.01
CA LEU A 124 9.54 19.29 -15.42
C LEU A 124 9.37 18.01 -16.25
N GLY A 125 8.79 16.96 -15.67
CA GLY A 125 8.42 15.74 -16.39
C GLY A 125 9.49 14.65 -16.41
N GLN A 126 10.61 14.82 -15.70
CA GLN A 126 11.59 13.76 -15.53
C GLN A 126 11.05 12.71 -14.56
N VAL A 127 11.21 11.45 -14.93
CA VAL A 127 10.87 10.29 -14.14
C VAL A 127 12.15 9.51 -13.94
N TYR A 128 12.53 9.26 -12.68
CA TYR A 128 13.71 8.47 -12.34
C TYR A 128 13.34 7.32 -11.42
N VAL A 129 13.99 6.19 -11.62
CA VAL A 129 13.98 5.07 -10.69
C VAL A 129 15.41 4.89 -10.17
N TRP A 130 15.57 5.05 -8.86
CA TRP A 130 16.84 4.91 -8.16
C TRP A 130 16.88 3.59 -7.40
N ASP A 131 18.00 2.90 -7.46
CA ASP A 131 18.30 1.79 -6.58
C ASP A 131 18.79 2.31 -5.23
N THR A 132 17.95 2.18 -4.19
CA THR A 132 18.25 2.70 -2.86
C THR A 132 19.27 1.86 -2.10
N ARG A 133 19.62 0.68 -2.62
CA ARG A 133 20.64 -0.20 -2.03
C ARG A 133 22.04 0.41 -2.12
N TYR A 134 22.24 1.29 -3.10
CA TYR A 134 23.48 2.04 -3.32
C TYR A 134 23.44 3.47 -2.76
N LEU A 135 22.36 3.83 -2.04
CA LEU A 135 22.30 5.09 -1.30
C LEU A 135 23.11 4.91 -0.02
N ASP A 136 24.38 5.28 -0.11
CA ASP A 136 25.21 5.50 1.07
C ASP A 136 25.58 6.99 1.16
N SER A 137 26.25 7.38 2.25
CA SER A 137 26.66 8.79 2.43
C SER A 137 27.64 9.30 1.36
N SER A 138 28.23 8.41 0.57
CA SER A 138 29.27 8.67 -0.43
C SER A 138 28.80 8.50 -1.88
N SER A 139 27.63 7.93 -2.12
CA SER A 139 27.12 7.56 -3.43
C SER A 139 25.64 7.95 -3.56
N PRO A 140 25.25 8.72 -4.58
CA PRO A 140 23.88 9.23 -4.77
C PRO A 140 22.85 8.15 -5.16
N GLY A 141 23.13 6.86 -4.91
CA GLY A 141 22.37 5.74 -5.44
C GLY A 141 22.74 5.44 -6.89
N LYS A 142 22.33 4.27 -7.39
CA LYS A 142 22.49 3.92 -8.81
C LYS A 142 21.17 4.24 -9.52
N GLU A 143 21.20 5.12 -10.50
CA GLU A 143 20.07 5.31 -11.41
C GLU A 143 19.83 4.01 -12.17
N CYS A 144 18.63 3.44 -12.04
CA CYS A 144 18.22 2.22 -12.74
C CYS A 144 17.51 2.53 -14.05
N GLY A 145 16.80 3.65 -14.12
CA GLY A 145 16.11 4.08 -15.33
C GLY A 145 15.65 5.52 -15.22
N SER A 146 15.58 6.17 -16.39
CA SER A 146 15.04 7.51 -16.55
C SER A 146 14.12 7.60 -17.76
N TYR A 147 13.17 8.53 -17.69
CA TYR A 147 12.28 8.88 -18.78
C TYR A 147 11.97 10.38 -18.72
N LEU A 148 11.93 11.04 -19.87
CA LEU A 148 11.59 12.46 -19.98
C LEU A 148 10.22 12.62 -20.63
N LEU A 149 9.27 13.19 -19.90
CA LEU A 149 7.96 13.58 -20.42
C LEU A 149 8.08 14.89 -21.20
N ALA A 150 7.19 15.07 -22.18
CA ALA A 150 7.13 16.31 -22.96
C ALA A 150 6.47 17.47 -22.20
N GLU A 151 5.75 17.19 -21.11
CA GLU A 151 4.91 18.14 -20.38
C GLU A 151 4.94 17.90 -18.87
N GLN A 152 4.40 18.85 -18.11
CA GLN A 152 4.33 18.76 -16.66
C GLN A 152 3.32 17.68 -16.21
N PRO A 153 3.70 16.81 -15.27
CA PRO A 153 2.82 15.81 -14.70
C PRO A 153 1.85 16.45 -13.71
N ARG A 154 0.57 16.12 -13.83
CA ARG A 154 -0.51 16.60 -12.96
C ARG A 154 -0.88 15.61 -11.86
N SER A 155 -0.91 14.33 -12.20
CA SER A 155 -1.19 13.25 -11.25
C SER A 155 -0.52 11.95 -11.71
N TYR A 156 -0.33 11.04 -10.77
CA TYR A 156 0.44 9.83 -10.98
C TYR A 156 -0.14 8.68 -10.16
N VAL A 157 0.12 7.46 -10.62
CA VAL A 157 -0.11 6.25 -9.86
C VAL A 157 0.92 5.20 -10.22
N THR A 158 1.33 4.42 -9.24
CA THR A 158 2.15 3.24 -9.43
C THR A 158 1.36 1.98 -9.09
N VAL A 159 1.60 0.93 -9.87
CA VAL A 159 1.04 -0.39 -9.61
C VAL A 159 2.10 -1.44 -9.89
N VAL A 160 2.22 -2.40 -8.98
CA VAL A 160 3.07 -3.57 -9.14
C VAL A 160 2.37 -4.60 -10.02
N GLY A 161 3.08 -5.08 -11.05
CA GLY A 161 2.65 -6.15 -11.93
C GLY A 161 2.46 -7.49 -11.22
N ALA A 162 1.74 -8.42 -11.86
CA ALA A 162 1.46 -9.74 -11.29
C ALA A 162 2.73 -10.61 -11.11
N ASP A 163 3.75 -10.36 -11.91
CA ASP A 163 5.09 -10.96 -11.80
C ASP A 163 5.86 -10.47 -10.56
N LYS A 164 5.31 -9.47 -9.87
CA LYS A 164 5.89 -8.75 -8.74
C LYS A 164 7.19 -8.03 -9.10
N ALA A 165 7.73 -8.14 -10.30
CA ALA A 165 9.02 -7.58 -10.70
C ALA A 165 8.86 -6.31 -11.54
N THR A 166 7.80 -6.21 -12.33
CA THR A 166 7.51 -5.01 -13.10
C THR A 166 6.70 -4.02 -12.27
N VAL A 167 7.10 -2.74 -12.31
CA VAL A 167 6.28 -1.62 -11.87
C VAL A 167 5.71 -0.91 -13.10
N PHE A 168 4.41 -0.60 -13.05
CA PHE A 168 3.71 0.22 -14.02
C PHE A 168 3.47 1.60 -13.40
N ILE A 169 3.75 2.65 -14.17
CA ILE A 169 3.65 4.03 -13.72
C ILE A 169 2.72 4.75 -14.68
N GLY A 170 1.56 5.17 -14.21
CA GLY A 170 0.65 6.00 -14.98
C GLY A 170 0.83 7.46 -14.60
N ILE A 171 0.96 8.32 -15.60
CA ILE A 171 1.22 9.75 -15.40
C ILE A 171 0.25 10.54 -16.27
N ALA A 172 -0.69 11.26 -15.65
CA ALA A 172 -1.57 12.17 -16.35
C ALA A 172 -0.92 13.56 -16.44
N LEU A 173 -0.89 14.12 -17.63
CA LEU A 173 -0.25 15.39 -17.97
C LEU A 173 -1.25 16.56 -17.93
N GLU A 174 -0.75 17.79 -17.93
CA GLU A 174 -1.58 18.99 -17.95
C GLU A 174 -2.41 19.14 -19.24
N SER A 175 -1.95 18.63 -20.38
CA SER A 175 -2.72 18.62 -21.64
C SER A 175 -3.99 17.74 -21.59
N GLY A 176 -4.09 16.81 -20.63
CA GLY A 176 -5.08 15.75 -20.64
C GLY A 176 -4.60 14.46 -21.31
N GLN A 177 -3.37 14.44 -21.85
CA GLN A 177 -2.71 13.19 -22.21
C GLN A 177 -2.34 12.39 -20.95
N THR A 178 -2.25 11.07 -21.08
CA THR A 178 -1.73 10.19 -20.04
C THR A 178 -0.76 9.18 -20.63
N VAL A 179 0.35 9.00 -19.94
CA VAL A 179 1.43 8.10 -20.32
C VAL A 179 1.47 6.92 -19.34
N ILE A 180 1.56 5.70 -19.87
CA ILE A 180 1.83 4.49 -19.08
C ILE A 180 3.26 4.06 -19.37
N LEU A 181 4.10 4.06 -18.34
CA LEU A 181 5.46 3.54 -18.35
C LEU A 181 5.51 2.20 -17.62
N SER A 182 6.53 1.41 -17.92
CA SER A 182 6.87 0.22 -17.15
C SER A 182 8.37 0.14 -16.91
N SER A 183 8.77 -0.49 -15.81
CA SER A 183 10.16 -0.85 -15.54
C SER A 183 10.21 -2.18 -14.81
N THR A 184 11.06 -3.10 -15.28
CA THR A 184 11.29 -4.39 -14.62
C THR A 184 12.46 -4.26 -13.65
N LEU A 185 12.17 -4.44 -12.36
CA LEU A 185 13.10 -4.25 -11.26
C LEU A 185 13.40 -5.59 -10.60
N TRP A 186 14.68 -5.96 -10.59
CA TRP A 186 15.12 -7.26 -10.10
C TRP A 186 15.36 -7.26 -8.58
N PRO A 187 14.75 -8.20 -7.84
CA PRO A 187 14.97 -8.31 -6.40
C PRO A 187 16.42 -8.67 -6.06
N PHE A 188 16.90 -8.12 -4.94
CA PHE A 188 18.30 -8.14 -4.50
C PHE A 188 18.94 -9.52 -4.37
N LEU A 189 18.17 -10.52 -3.93
CA LEU A 189 18.76 -11.75 -3.35
C LEU A 189 19.45 -12.68 -4.38
N PHE A 190 19.36 -12.42 -5.69
CA PHE A 190 19.72 -13.45 -6.70
C PHE A 190 20.51 -13.00 -7.94
N THR A 191 20.81 -11.72 -8.14
CA THR A 191 21.60 -11.33 -9.32
C THR A 191 23.09 -11.41 -9.02
N SER A 192 23.76 -12.46 -9.51
CA SER A 192 25.21 -12.47 -9.67
C SER A 192 25.65 -11.26 -10.51
N SER A 193 26.76 -10.65 -10.12
CA SER A 193 27.23 -9.30 -10.46
C SER A 193 27.30 -8.89 -11.94
N GLU A 194 27.02 -9.74 -12.94
CA GLU A 194 27.46 -9.51 -14.32
C GLU A 194 26.37 -9.25 -15.37
N GLU A 195 25.08 -9.52 -15.11
CA GLU A 195 23.98 -9.17 -16.02
C GLU A 195 23.13 -8.02 -15.45
N LYS A 196 23.71 -6.82 -15.39
CA LYS A 196 23.01 -5.58 -15.04
C LYS A 196 22.86 -4.70 -16.28
N ASP A 197 22.13 -5.19 -17.28
CA ASP A 197 21.55 -4.28 -18.27
C ASP A 197 20.58 -3.33 -17.55
N ASN A 198 20.71 -2.04 -17.81
CA ASN A 198 19.94 -0.99 -17.15
C ASN A 198 18.44 -1.23 -17.36
N SER A 199 17.68 -1.32 -16.26
CA SER A 199 16.21 -1.38 -16.27
C SER A 199 15.61 -0.09 -16.81
N ALA A 200 15.68 0.11 -18.13
CA ALA A 200 15.16 1.29 -18.78
C ALA A 200 13.64 1.40 -18.54
N LEU A 201 13.17 2.63 -18.26
CA LEU A 201 11.76 2.93 -18.27
C LEU A 201 11.24 2.81 -19.71
N GLN A 202 10.31 1.90 -19.95
CA GLN A 202 9.72 1.66 -21.26
C GLN A 202 8.35 2.32 -21.35
N LEU A 203 8.14 3.12 -22.39
CA LEU A 203 6.81 3.62 -22.76
C LEU A 203 5.94 2.47 -23.28
N ILE A 204 4.81 2.22 -22.60
CA ILE A 204 3.84 1.18 -22.99
C ILE A 204 2.71 1.77 -23.82
N SER A 205 2.13 2.89 -23.39
CA SER A 205 1.00 3.52 -24.08
C SER A 205 0.92 5.00 -23.77
N THR A 206 0.39 5.76 -24.74
CA THR A 206 -0.04 7.14 -24.58
C THR A 206 -1.53 7.20 -24.91
N MET A 207 -2.29 7.89 -24.07
CA MET A 207 -3.74 8.04 -24.19
C MET A 207 -4.10 9.52 -24.20
N ASP A 208 -5.10 9.90 -24.98
CA ASP A 208 -5.68 11.24 -24.94
C ASP A 208 -7.07 11.17 -24.29
N ILE A 209 -7.22 11.81 -23.13
CA ILE A 209 -8.48 11.83 -22.37
C ILE A 209 -9.32 13.08 -22.74
N GLY A 210 -8.79 13.95 -23.59
CA GLY A 210 -9.42 15.18 -24.08
C GLY A 210 -9.59 16.28 -23.03
N SER A 211 -9.35 15.99 -21.75
CA SER A 211 -9.21 17.03 -20.73
C SER A 211 -8.45 16.53 -19.49
N PRO A 212 -7.89 17.47 -18.70
CA PRO A 212 -7.15 17.15 -17.49
C PRO A 212 -8.01 16.33 -16.53
N SER A 213 -7.46 15.20 -16.09
CA SER A 213 -8.11 14.25 -15.20
C SER A 213 -7.10 13.78 -14.15
N VAL A 214 -7.58 13.29 -13.01
CA VAL A 214 -6.72 12.72 -11.98
C VAL A 214 -6.65 11.21 -12.19
N ILE A 215 -5.46 10.66 -12.39
CA ILE A 215 -5.25 9.20 -12.43
C ILE A 215 -5.22 8.65 -11.01
N HIS A 216 -5.93 7.54 -10.78
CA HIS A 216 -6.11 6.98 -9.44
C HIS A 216 -5.54 5.59 -9.25
N ASP A 217 -5.71 4.73 -10.26
CA ASP A 217 -5.32 3.32 -10.22
C ASP A 217 -5.16 2.72 -11.62
N ILE A 218 -4.41 1.62 -11.69
CA ILE A 218 -4.16 0.84 -12.90
C ILE A 218 -4.50 -0.63 -12.63
N ASN A 219 -5.28 -1.25 -13.50
CA ASN A 219 -5.42 -2.70 -13.56
C ASN A 219 -4.65 -3.23 -14.76
N VAL A 220 -3.42 -3.69 -14.50
CA VAL A 220 -2.50 -4.22 -15.52
C VAL A 220 -3.10 -5.42 -16.24
N LYS A 221 -3.80 -6.31 -15.53
CA LYS A 221 -4.34 -7.56 -16.10
C LYS A 221 -5.39 -7.28 -17.18
N THR A 222 -6.21 -6.26 -16.98
CA THR A 222 -7.28 -5.88 -17.91
C THR A 222 -6.93 -4.66 -18.75
N GLU A 223 -5.71 -4.14 -18.59
CA GLU A 223 -5.20 -2.96 -19.29
C GLU A 223 -6.08 -1.71 -19.11
N LEU A 224 -6.65 -1.55 -17.90
CA LEU A 224 -7.56 -0.46 -17.56
C LEU A 224 -6.90 0.57 -16.64
N VAL A 225 -7.30 1.82 -16.77
CA VAL A 225 -6.94 2.93 -15.88
C VAL A 225 -8.19 3.57 -15.32
N LEU A 226 -8.16 3.93 -14.03
CA LEU A 226 -9.17 4.76 -13.41
C LEU A 226 -8.74 6.22 -13.40
N PHE A 227 -9.62 7.07 -13.89
CA PHE A 227 -9.53 8.51 -13.75
C PHE A 227 -10.74 9.05 -13.01
N SER A 228 -10.57 10.21 -12.38
CA SER A 228 -11.68 11.01 -11.93
C SER A 228 -11.59 12.44 -12.46
N ARG A 229 -12.77 13.04 -12.62
CA ARG A 229 -12.97 14.47 -12.76
C ARG A 229 -13.80 14.97 -11.57
N ALA A 230 -14.20 16.24 -11.61
CA ALA A 230 -15.04 16.81 -10.57
C ALA A 230 -16.41 16.09 -10.45
N THR A 231 -16.94 15.56 -11.56
CA THR A 231 -18.32 15.06 -11.66
C THR A 231 -18.44 13.66 -12.27
N ASP A 232 -17.33 13.04 -12.69
CA ASP A 232 -17.37 11.74 -13.34
C ASP A 232 -16.17 10.87 -12.96
N ILE A 233 -16.38 9.56 -13.06
CA ILE A 233 -15.35 8.54 -12.99
C ILE A 233 -15.19 8.00 -14.41
N ARG A 234 -13.94 7.90 -14.89
CA ARG A 234 -13.65 7.32 -16.20
C ARG A 234 -12.81 6.08 -16.07
N ILE A 235 -13.18 5.08 -16.84
CA ILE A 235 -12.44 3.84 -17.00
C ILE A 235 -11.91 3.83 -18.42
N PHE A 236 -10.60 3.81 -18.59
CA PHE A 236 -9.99 3.85 -19.91
C PHE A 236 -9.23 2.56 -20.17
N ASN A 237 -9.41 1.94 -21.33
CA ASN A 237 -8.61 0.81 -21.75
C ASN A 237 -7.46 1.29 -22.63
N TRP A 238 -6.21 1.20 -22.15
CA TRP A 238 -5.07 1.80 -22.87
C TRP A 238 -4.64 1.05 -24.11
N ARG A 239 -5.12 -0.18 -24.31
CA ARG A 239 -4.82 -0.97 -25.51
C ARG A 239 -5.79 -0.67 -26.63
N THR A 240 -7.08 -0.67 -26.32
CA THR A 240 -8.16 -0.43 -27.29
C THR A 240 -8.47 1.05 -27.47
N GLN A 241 -7.95 1.91 -26.58
CA GLN A 241 -8.18 3.36 -26.56
C GLN A 241 -9.65 3.75 -26.34
N THR A 242 -10.45 2.84 -25.76
CA THR A 242 -11.86 3.09 -25.44
C THR A 242 -12.01 3.72 -24.05
N CYS A 243 -12.85 4.74 -23.94
CA CYS A 243 -13.15 5.45 -22.70
C CYS A 243 -14.60 5.21 -22.28
N TYR A 244 -14.78 4.89 -21.01
CA TYR A 244 -16.05 4.57 -20.37
C TYR A 244 -16.28 5.57 -19.24
N THR A 245 -17.51 6.08 -19.10
CA THR A 245 -17.83 7.12 -18.11
C THR A 245 -18.94 6.64 -17.19
N ILE A 246 -18.69 6.69 -15.89
CA ILE A 246 -19.69 6.55 -14.83
C ILE A 246 -20.03 7.96 -14.36
N GLY A 247 -21.25 8.41 -14.66
CA GLY A 247 -21.74 9.71 -14.25
C GLY A 247 -22.00 9.74 -12.73
N ASP A 248 -21.62 10.83 -12.07
CA ASP A 248 -22.03 11.06 -10.69
C ASP A 248 -23.41 11.71 -10.67
N HIS A 249 -24.42 10.97 -10.21
CA HIS A 249 -25.80 11.49 -10.04
C HIS A 249 -26.00 12.17 -8.68
N SER A 250 -24.92 12.45 -7.93
CA SER A 250 -25.03 13.11 -6.64
C SER A 250 -25.57 14.53 -6.77
N THR A 251 -26.71 14.81 -6.14
CA THR A 251 -27.38 16.13 -6.15
C THR A 251 -26.92 17.08 -5.05
N GLY A 252 -25.84 16.78 -4.32
CA GLY A 252 -25.38 17.59 -3.18
C GLY A 252 -24.27 18.60 -3.51
N GLU A 253 -23.67 19.17 -2.48
CA GLU A 253 -22.60 20.17 -2.60
C GLU A 253 -21.36 19.57 -3.29
N LEU A 254 -20.83 20.27 -4.30
CA LEU A 254 -19.72 19.82 -5.15
C LEU A 254 -18.46 19.39 -4.37
N LEU A 255 -18.21 20.00 -3.20
CA LEU A 255 -17.06 19.68 -2.36
C LEU A 255 -17.18 18.32 -1.66
N ASP A 256 -18.40 17.93 -1.28
CA ASP A 256 -18.65 16.67 -0.58
C ASP A 256 -18.55 15.48 -1.54
N HIS A 257 -18.76 15.73 -2.83
CA HIS A 257 -18.74 14.72 -3.88
C HIS A 257 -17.39 14.57 -4.60
N LEU A 258 -16.38 15.37 -4.25
CA LEU A 258 -15.08 15.29 -4.89
C LEU A 258 -14.43 13.93 -4.63
N VAL A 259 -14.14 13.20 -5.71
CA VAL A 259 -13.41 11.93 -5.67
C VAL A 259 -11.99 12.17 -5.17
N LYS A 260 -11.64 11.54 -4.05
CA LYS A 260 -10.30 11.61 -3.42
C LYS A 260 -9.42 10.46 -3.84
N LYS A 261 -9.97 9.26 -3.94
CA LYS A 261 -9.25 8.07 -4.38
C LYS A 261 -10.20 7.10 -5.09
N LEU A 262 -9.72 6.49 -6.17
CA LEU A 262 -10.34 5.30 -6.76
C LEU A 262 -9.39 4.12 -6.66
N LYS A 263 -9.95 2.91 -6.58
CA LYS A 263 -9.17 1.66 -6.57
C LYS A 263 -9.92 0.55 -7.28
N PHE A 264 -9.22 -0.19 -8.13
CA PHE A 264 -9.73 -1.43 -8.68
C PHE A 264 -9.72 -2.53 -7.62
N LEU A 265 -10.89 -3.12 -7.41
CA LEU A 265 -11.13 -4.36 -6.66
C LEU A 265 -11.73 -5.37 -7.63
N TRP A 266 -11.02 -5.64 -8.74
CA TRP A 266 -11.60 -6.24 -9.94
C TRP A 266 -12.47 -7.48 -9.63
N PRO A 267 -13.72 -7.53 -10.14
CA PRO A 267 -14.35 -6.64 -11.13
C PRO A 267 -15.08 -5.41 -10.57
N TYR A 268 -14.72 -4.92 -9.38
CA TYR A 268 -15.35 -3.76 -8.75
C TYR A 268 -14.44 -2.54 -8.75
N VAL A 269 -15.04 -1.36 -8.52
CA VAL A 269 -14.31 -0.11 -8.25
C VAL A 269 -14.74 0.43 -6.91
N LEU A 270 -13.78 0.61 -6.00
CA LEU A 270 -13.97 1.37 -4.77
C LEU A 270 -13.73 2.84 -5.06
N CYS A 271 -14.69 3.68 -4.71
CA CYS A 271 -14.62 5.13 -4.83
C CYS A 271 -14.71 5.78 -3.45
N LEU A 272 -13.63 6.43 -3.05
CA LEU A 272 -13.56 7.26 -1.85
C LEU A 272 -13.77 8.72 -2.26
N ARG A 273 -14.84 9.32 -1.75
CA ARG A 273 -15.14 10.75 -1.80
C ARG A 273 -14.75 11.42 -0.49
N SER A 274 -14.92 12.74 -0.40
CA SER A 274 -14.61 13.53 0.80
C SER A 274 -15.29 12.97 2.06
N SER A 275 -16.54 12.52 1.96
CA SER A 275 -17.34 12.07 3.10
C SER A 275 -17.99 10.69 2.93
N SER A 276 -17.69 9.94 1.86
CA SER A 276 -18.33 8.64 1.63
C SER A 276 -17.41 7.65 0.92
N ILE A 277 -17.69 6.37 1.12
CA ILE A 277 -17.07 5.26 0.41
C ILE A 277 -18.17 4.55 -0.35
N SER A 278 -17.96 4.32 -1.64
CA SER A 278 -18.92 3.65 -2.52
C SER A 278 -18.25 2.56 -3.35
N VAL A 279 -19.01 1.54 -3.73
CA VAL A 279 -18.52 0.42 -4.55
C VAL A 279 -19.39 0.32 -5.79
N TYR A 280 -18.74 0.28 -6.95
CA TYR A 280 -19.38 0.09 -8.27
C TYR A 280 -19.06 -1.30 -8.81
N ASP A 281 -20.06 -1.98 -9.36
CA ASP A 281 -19.93 -3.32 -9.94
C ASP A 281 -19.68 -3.23 -11.45
N LEU A 282 -18.50 -3.64 -11.91
CA LEU A 282 -18.15 -3.66 -13.33
C LEU A 282 -18.36 -5.02 -13.98
N ARG A 283 -18.96 -6.02 -13.30
CA ARG A 283 -19.22 -7.33 -13.94
C ARG A 283 -20.01 -7.23 -15.24
N PRO A 284 -21.13 -6.48 -15.33
CA PRO A 284 -21.87 -6.35 -16.58
C PRO A 284 -20.99 -5.79 -17.71
N PHE A 285 -20.16 -4.81 -17.36
CA PHE A 285 -19.20 -4.21 -18.27
C PHE A 285 -18.10 -5.20 -18.71
N SER A 286 -17.59 -6.04 -17.80
CA SER A 286 -16.48 -6.96 -18.11
C SER A 286 -16.83 -8.03 -19.14
N GLU A 287 -18.12 -8.41 -19.25
CA GLU A 287 -18.58 -9.45 -20.16
C GLU A 287 -18.85 -8.90 -21.57
N SER A 288 -19.34 -7.67 -21.69
CA SER A 288 -19.77 -7.06 -22.96
C SER A 288 -18.80 -6.02 -23.52
N MET A 289 -17.99 -5.39 -22.66
CA MET A 289 -17.25 -4.15 -22.94
C MET A 289 -18.14 -3.03 -23.52
N ASP A 290 -19.46 -3.08 -23.26
CA ASP A 290 -20.40 -2.06 -23.73
C ASP A 290 -20.57 -0.97 -22.67
N SER A 291 -20.38 0.29 -23.09
CA SER A 291 -20.52 1.46 -22.22
C SER A 291 -21.94 1.63 -21.70
N SER A 292 -22.95 1.12 -22.42
CA SER A 292 -24.35 1.17 -22.00
C SER A 292 -24.62 0.37 -20.71
N GLN A 293 -23.75 -0.60 -20.39
CA GLN A 293 -23.89 -1.50 -19.25
C GLN A 293 -23.13 -1.04 -18.00
N LEU A 294 -22.47 0.12 -18.04
CA LEU A 294 -21.79 0.65 -16.87
C LEU A 294 -22.79 0.99 -15.76
N PRO A 295 -22.47 0.64 -14.50
CA PRO A 295 -23.34 0.95 -13.37
C PRO A 295 -23.47 2.46 -13.24
N GLN A 296 -24.71 2.96 -13.28
CA GLN A 296 -25.00 4.37 -13.00
C GLN A 296 -25.08 4.64 -11.50
N ALA A 297 -25.27 3.60 -10.68
CA ALA A 297 -25.37 3.71 -9.23
C ALA A 297 -24.40 2.72 -8.55
N PRO A 298 -23.82 3.10 -7.40
CA PRO A 298 -23.04 2.18 -6.59
C PRO A 298 -23.91 1.09 -5.97
N ILE A 299 -23.38 -0.13 -5.86
CA ILE A 299 -24.04 -1.26 -5.18
C ILE A 299 -23.99 -1.14 -3.66
N LEU A 300 -22.98 -0.43 -3.14
CA LEU A 300 -22.78 -0.18 -1.71
C LEU A 300 -22.35 1.27 -1.52
N VAL A 301 -22.90 1.91 -0.49
CA VAL A 301 -22.51 3.24 -0.05
C VAL A 301 -22.41 3.26 1.46
N ARG A 302 -21.30 3.78 1.97
CA ARG A 302 -21.07 4.04 3.38
C ARG A 302 -20.70 5.50 3.56
N GLU A 303 -21.60 6.25 4.17
CA GLU A 303 -21.32 7.62 4.61
C GLU A 303 -20.37 7.61 5.82
N LEU A 304 -19.36 8.46 5.77
CA LEU A 304 -18.40 8.72 6.84
C LEU A 304 -18.85 9.97 7.59
N GLN A 305 -19.87 9.79 8.42
CA GLN A 305 -20.51 10.90 9.12
C GLN A 305 -19.47 11.76 9.86
N TYR A 306 -19.58 13.07 9.67
CA TYR A 306 -18.74 14.08 10.31
C TYR A 306 -17.27 14.09 9.87
N LEU A 307 -16.86 13.36 8.84
CA LEU A 307 -15.51 13.45 8.28
C LEU A 307 -15.55 14.05 6.88
N LYS A 308 -14.64 14.99 6.61
CA LYS A 308 -14.40 15.59 5.29
C LYS A 308 -12.92 15.50 4.97
N PHE A 309 -12.53 14.38 4.35
CA PHE A 309 -11.12 14.15 4.00
C PHE A 309 -10.66 15.13 2.93
N MET A 310 -9.60 15.86 3.21
CA MET A 310 -8.93 16.71 2.24
C MET A 310 -8.04 15.88 1.32
N CYS A 311 -7.27 14.99 1.92
CA CYS A 311 -6.48 13.98 1.23
C CYS A 311 -6.66 12.61 1.92
N ALA A 312 -6.47 11.57 1.13
CA ALA A 312 -6.58 10.20 1.60
C ALA A 312 -5.63 9.29 0.83
N SER A 313 -5.09 8.31 1.53
CA SER A 313 -4.33 7.20 0.95
C SER A 313 -5.02 5.89 1.31
N LEU A 314 -5.09 5.00 0.33
CA LEU A 314 -5.72 3.69 0.47
C LEU A 314 -4.67 2.62 0.21
N SER A 315 -4.55 1.65 1.09
CA SER A 315 -3.68 0.50 0.87
C SER A 315 -4.19 -0.34 -0.29
N ASN A 316 -3.30 -1.14 -0.89
CA ASN A 316 -3.75 -2.22 -1.76
C ASN A 316 -4.69 -3.17 -0.98
N PRO A 317 -5.64 -3.82 -1.65
CA PRO A 317 -6.52 -4.80 -1.01
C PRO A 317 -5.72 -6.05 -0.64
N TRP A 318 -5.91 -6.51 0.59
CA TRP A 318 -5.31 -7.74 1.07
C TRP A 318 -6.38 -8.81 0.90
N PRO A 319 -6.22 -9.75 -0.04
CA PRO A 319 -7.07 -10.93 -0.01
C PRO A 319 -6.79 -11.61 1.32
N GLN A 320 -7.78 -11.70 2.21
CA GLN A 320 -7.58 -12.54 3.39
C GLN A 320 -7.48 -13.98 2.91
N PRO A 321 -6.48 -14.75 3.38
CA PRO A 321 -6.55 -16.19 3.21
C PRO A 321 -7.87 -16.63 3.83
N ILE A 322 -8.76 -17.16 2.99
CA ILE A 322 -10.00 -17.78 3.45
C ILE A 322 -9.53 -18.84 4.45
N LEU A 323 -9.89 -18.68 5.73
CA LEU A 323 -9.61 -19.72 6.71
C LEU A 323 -10.14 -21.04 6.11
N PRO A 324 -9.31 -22.10 6.03
CA PRO A 324 -9.63 -23.32 5.26
C PRO A 324 -10.86 -24.10 5.77
N SER A 325 -11.52 -23.61 6.81
CA SER A 325 -12.75 -24.18 7.38
C SER A 325 -14.05 -23.65 6.75
N GLY A 326 -14.00 -22.70 5.81
CA GLY A 326 -15.19 -22.18 5.13
C GLY A 326 -15.45 -22.88 3.78
N PRO A 327 -16.71 -23.14 3.39
CA PRO A 327 -17.03 -23.68 2.07
C PRO A 327 -16.48 -22.75 0.99
N SER A 328 -15.84 -23.34 -0.02
CA SER A 328 -15.08 -22.72 -1.12
C SER A 328 -15.93 -21.92 -2.13
N ASP A 329 -16.99 -21.28 -1.65
CA ASP A 329 -18.04 -20.68 -2.47
C ASP A 329 -17.69 -19.23 -2.82
N GLY A 330 -16.63 -19.05 -3.61
CA GLY A 330 -16.35 -17.82 -4.37
C GLY A 330 -16.36 -16.49 -3.60
N SER A 331 -16.28 -16.50 -2.27
CA SER A 331 -16.50 -15.31 -1.44
C SER A 331 -15.34 -14.35 -1.60
N GLN A 332 -15.60 -13.23 -2.28
CA GLN A 332 -14.61 -12.17 -2.46
C GLN A 332 -14.65 -11.24 -1.25
N PHE A 333 -13.72 -11.47 -0.34
CA PHE A 333 -13.50 -10.64 0.84
C PHE A 333 -12.24 -9.81 0.68
N TYR A 334 -12.36 -8.49 0.83
CA TYR A 334 -11.25 -7.55 0.74
C TYR A 334 -11.11 -6.78 2.04
N ARG A 335 -9.88 -6.74 2.55
CA ARG A 335 -9.49 -5.84 3.65
C ARG A 335 -8.52 -4.80 3.14
N MET A 336 -8.74 -3.54 3.52
CA MET A 336 -7.87 -2.42 3.20
C MET A 336 -7.72 -1.50 4.42
N SER A 337 -6.66 -0.71 4.42
CA SER A 337 -6.44 0.39 5.36
C SER A 337 -6.58 1.71 4.61
N LEU A 338 -7.26 2.67 5.24
CA LEU A 338 -7.44 4.03 4.75
C LEU A 338 -6.81 4.98 5.75
N VAL A 339 -5.85 5.79 5.30
CA VAL A 339 -5.35 6.93 6.05
C VAL A 339 -5.95 8.19 5.44
N GLY A 340 -6.79 8.89 6.20
CA GLY A 340 -7.46 10.11 5.75
C GLY A 340 -7.09 11.29 6.63
N HIS A 341 -6.81 12.44 6.03
CA HIS A 341 -6.59 13.70 6.74
C HIS A 341 -7.82 14.60 6.62
N ASP A 342 -8.44 14.90 7.75
CA ASP A 342 -9.50 15.88 7.88
C ASP A 342 -8.90 17.18 8.41
N PHE A 343 -9.17 18.29 7.71
CA PHE A 343 -8.59 19.61 8.02
C PHE A 343 -8.87 20.07 9.45
N TYR A 344 -10.03 19.72 10.00
CA TYR A 344 -10.45 20.17 11.33
C TYR A 344 -10.14 19.16 12.42
N LYS A 345 -10.11 17.87 12.09
CA LYS A 345 -10.12 16.82 13.12
C LYS A 345 -8.81 16.07 13.29
N GLY A 346 -7.95 16.02 12.28
CA GLY A 346 -6.72 15.24 12.37
C GLY A 346 -6.52 14.21 11.27
N LEU A 347 -5.57 13.32 11.53
CA LEU A 347 -5.33 12.12 10.75
C LEU A 347 -6.12 10.96 11.35
N PHE A 348 -6.76 10.19 10.48
CA PHE A 348 -7.54 9.03 10.85
C PHE A 348 -7.01 7.79 10.14
N LEU A 349 -6.88 6.70 10.89
CA LEU A 349 -6.65 5.38 10.33
C LEU A 349 -7.95 4.59 10.41
N HIS A 350 -8.46 4.19 9.25
CA HIS A 350 -9.64 3.35 9.12
C HIS A 350 -9.29 1.98 8.55
N ARG A 351 -10.00 0.94 9.00
CA ARG A 351 -10.05 -0.37 8.37
C ARG A 351 -11.31 -0.45 7.52
N ILE A 352 -11.14 -0.74 6.24
CA ILE A 352 -12.24 -1.02 5.32
C ILE A 352 -12.31 -2.53 5.14
N ILE A 353 -13.50 -3.08 5.36
CA ILE A 353 -13.80 -4.48 5.13
C ILE A 353 -14.96 -4.52 4.13
N LEU A 354 -14.70 -5.13 2.99
CA LEU A 354 -15.66 -5.32 1.92
C LEU A 354 -15.89 -6.81 1.74
N ASP A 355 -17.12 -7.25 1.98
CA ASP A 355 -17.58 -8.59 1.67
C ASP A 355 -18.55 -8.49 0.49
N LEU A 356 -18.35 -9.29 -0.56
CA LEU A 356 -19.18 -9.25 -1.76
C LEU A 356 -20.04 -10.51 -1.92
N SER A 357 -20.03 -11.45 -0.97
CA SER A 357 -20.77 -12.71 -1.10
C SER A 357 -21.50 -13.12 0.18
N PRO A 358 -22.73 -13.66 0.08
CA PRO A 358 -23.68 -13.56 -1.03
C PRO A 358 -24.42 -12.21 -1.04
N THR A 359 -24.44 -11.51 0.10
CA THR A 359 -25.02 -10.18 0.26
C THR A 359 -23.89 -9.18 0.47
N PRO A 360 -23.62 -8.29 -0.50
CA PRO A 360 -22.53 -7.34 -0.37
C PRO A 360 -22.68 -6.48 0.88
N SER A 361 -21.58 -6.29 1.62
CA SER A 361 -21.52 -5.44 2.79
C SER A 361 -20.21 -4.65 2.82
N LEU A 362 -20.31 -3.39 3.24
CA LEU A 362 -19.18 -2.49 3.39
C LEU A 362 -19.16 -1.98 4.83
N SER A 363 -18.13 -2.37 5.57
CA SER A 363 -17.88 -1.86 6.92
C SER A 363 -16.59 -1.05 6.97
N VAL A 364 -16.64 0.06 7.70
CA VAL A 364 -15.54 0.99 7.84
C VAL A 364 -15.40 1.29 9.32
N ASN A 365 -14.29 0.84 9.91
CA ASN A 365 -14.02 0.95 11.33
C ASN A 365 -12.85 1.90 11.55
N CYS A 366 -13.02 2.93 12.38
CA CYS A 366 -11.91 3.77 12.80
C CYS A 366 -11.03 2.96 13.77
N ILE A 367 -9.75 2.79 13.42
CA ILE A 367 -8.77 2.06 14.23
C ILE A 367 -8.05 3.03 15.18
N ASP A 368 -7.66 4.19 14.65
CA ASP A 368 -6.84 5.16 15.37
C ASP A 368 -7.08 6.59 14.88
N VAL A 369 -6.82 7.56 15.76
CA VAL A 369 -7.00 8.99 15.51
C VAL A 369 -5.83 9.77 16.09
N LEU A 370 -5.13 10.49 15.21
CA LEU A 370 -4.14 11.50 15.61
C LEU A 370 -4.78 12.88 15.46
N SER A 371 -5.37 13.37 16.56
CA SER A 371 -6.06 14.67 16.57
C SER A 371 -5.09 15.85 16.71
N TYR A 372 -5.36 16.93 15.97
CA TYR A 372 -4.63 18.21 16.10
C TYR A 372 -4.96 18.99 17.38
N ALA A 373 -5.95 18.56 18.16
CA ALA A 373 -6.43 19.28 19.33
C ALA A 373 -5.43 19.39 20.50
N THR A 374 -4.21 18.87 20.38
CA THR A 374 -3.17 18.95 21.41
C THR A 374 -2.31 20.23 21.37
N TYR A 375 -2.47 21.11 20.38
CA TYR A 375 -1.68 22.35 20.28
C TYR A 375 -2.31 23.62 20.87
N GLY A 376 -3.49 23.53 21.49
CA GLY A 376 -4.07 24.62 22.28
C GLY A 376 -4.72 24.06 23.53
N GLY A 377 -4.33 24.53 24.72
CA GLY A 377 -4.67 23.98 26.04
C GLY A 377 -6.14 23.98 26.49
N HIS A 378 -7.08 23.73 25.59
CA HIS A 378 -8.45 23.38 25.89
C HIS A 378 -8.77 22.02 25.28
N THR A 379 -8.72 20.98 26.10
CA THR A 379 -9.18 19.64 25.73
C THR A 379 -10.65 19.71 25.29
N PRO A 380 -10.98 19.45 24.01
CA PRO A 380 -12.36 19.26 23.62
C PRO A 380 -12.87 17.97 24.27
N ASN A 381 -14.09 18.01 24.81
CA ASN A 381 -14.77 16.85 25.39
C ASN A 381 -14.99 15.79 24.29
N THR A 382 -14.15 14.75 24.25
CA THR A 382 -14.18 13.64 23.28
C THR A 382 -15.39 12.70 23.48
N ASN A 383 -16.19 12.90 24.53
CA ASN A 383 -17.33 12.05 24.88
C ASN A 383 -18.55 12.15 23.94
N SER A 384 -18.50 12.95 22.86
CA SER A 384 -19.65 13.11 21.93
C SER A 384 -19.48 12.42 20.56
N LEU A 385 -18.30 11.86 20.27
CA LEU A 385 -18.01 11.25 18.96
C LEU A 385 -18.01 9.71 18.97
N PHE A 386 -18.17 9.10 20.14
CA PHE A 386 -18.28 7.65 20.29
C PHE A 386 -19.68 7.30 20.82
N PRO A 387 -20.33 6.23 20.33
CA PRO A 387 -21.46 5.63 21.05
C PRO A 387 -21.01 5.31 22.49
N PRO A 388 -21.93 5.32 23.49
CA PRO A 388 -21.56 5.04 24.87
C PRO A 388 -20.82 3.71 24.97
N ASP A 389 -19.53 3.82 25.25
CA ASP A 389 -18.58 2.73 25.40
C ASP A 389 -18.80 2.07 26.78
N ASP A 390 -18.64 0.75 26.85
CA ASP A 390 -18.97 -0.14 28.00
C ASP A 390 -18.02 0.02 29.20
N GLY A 391 -17.65 1.26 29.54
CA GLY A 391 -16.87 1.59 30.73
C GLY A 391 -15.44 1.00 30.74
N ARG A 392 -14.93 0.52 29.60
CA ARG A 392 -13.53 0.10 29.49
C ARG A 392 -12.69 1.32 29.11
N PRO A 393 -11.62 1.63 29.87
CA PRO A 393 -10.74 2.74 29.52
C PRO A 393 -10.10 2.49 28.15
N PRO A 394 -9.86 3.54 27.34
CA PRO A 394 -9.13 3.39 26.10
C PRO A 394 -7.77 2.79 26.41
N GLN A 395 -7.52 1.59 25.89
CA GLN A 395 -6.20 0.99 25.94
C GLN A 395 -5.26 1.91 25.17
N ARG A 396 -4.41 2.64 25.89
CA ARG A 396 -3.10 2.98 25.33
C ARG A 396 -2.49 1.63 24.94
N ILE A 397 -2.35 1.39 23.65
CA ILE A 397 -1.51 0.31 23.13
C ILE A 397 -0.07 0.74 23.43
N ILE A 398 0.33 0.53 24.69
CA ILE A 398 1.72 0.32 25.05
C ILE A 398 1.95 -1.12 24.65
N PHE A 399 2.80 -1.35 23.65
CA PHE A 399 3.37 -2.66 23.40
C PHE A 399 4.24 -3.01 24.61
N ASN A 400 3.63 -3.53 25.67
CA ASN A 400 4.33 -4.34 26.64
C ASN A 400 4.40 -5.73 26.01
N ALA A 401 5.59 -6.06 25.51
CA ALA A 401 5.98 -7.44 25.29
C ALA A 401 5.94 -8.14 26.65
N GLY A 402 4.88 -8.92 26.87
CA GLY A 402 4.76 -9.88 27.95
C GLY A 402 4.96 -11.27 27.39
#